data_AF-A0A109RGS3-F1
#
_entry.id   AF-A0A109RGS3-F1
#
_cell.length_a   1.000
_cell.length_b   1.000
_cell.length_c   1.000
_cell.angle_alpha   90.00
_cell.angle_beta   90.00
_cell.angle_gamma   90.00
#
_symmetry.space_group_name_H-M   'P 1'
#
loop_
_entity.id
_entity.type
_entity.pdbx_description
1 polymer ?
#
loop_
_entity_poly.entity_id
_entity_poly.type
_entity_poly.pdbx_seq_one_letter_code
_entity_poly.pdbx_strand_id
1 'polypeptide(L)' 'MGQTIPLDQAQAGDLYFFIEAGATSSYHVAIATGEGYFIHAPQPGDVVSYSHVDYFSPQLAIRLN' A
#
# COMPACT_ATOMS: atom_id res chain seq x y z
N MET A 1 1.59 -10.08 -14.79
CA MET A 1 2.01 -10.40 -13.41
C MET A 1 2.70 -9.17 -12.85
N GLY A 2 2.52 -8.84 -11.57
CA GLY A 2 3.22 -7.71 -10.93
C GLY A 2 4.61 -8.09 -10.42
N GLN A 3 5.45 -7.09 -10.18
CA GLN A 3 6.82 -7.21 -9.64
C GLN A 3 6.92 -6.58 -8.26
N THR A 4 7.50 -7.30 -7.29
CA THR A 4 7.85 -6.74 -5.98
C THR A 4 8.96 -5.70 -6.12
N ILE A 5 8.77 -4.54 -5.48
CA ILE A 5 9.73 -3.44 -5.44
C ILE A 5 9.99 -2.99 -3.99
N PRO A 6 11.15 -2.37 -3.72
CA PRO A 6 11.38 -1.66 -2.45
C PRO A 6 10.33 -0.56 -2.22
N LEU A 7 9.93 -0.34 -0.96
CA LEU A 7 8.89 0.64 -0.61
C LEU A 7 9.25 2.07 -1.02
N ASP A 8 10.54 2.42 -0.93
CA ASP A 8 11.10 3.73 -1.31
C ASP A 8 11.24 3.92 -2.83
N GLN A 9 11.01 2.86 -3.62
CA GLN A 9 10.97 2.91 -5.09
C GLN A 9 9.54 2.93 -5.63
N ALA A 10 8.54 2.91 -4.74
CA ALA A 10 7.15 2.99 -5.12
C ALA A 10 6.85 4.34 -5.79
N GLN A 11 6.16 4.27 -6.92
CA GLN A 11 5.71 5.38 -7.73
C GLN A 11 4.18 5.41 -7.75
N ALA A 12 3.63 6.53 -8.23
CA ALA A 12 2.19 6.65 -8.41
C ALA A 12 1.67 5.51 -9.32
N GLY A 13 0.65 4.78 -8.85
CA GLY A 13 0.06 3.64 -9.54
C GLY A 13 0.55 2.26 -9.07
N ASP A 14 1.62 2.19 -8.28
CA ASP A 14 2.02 0.95 -7.61
C ASP A 14 1.04 0.59 -6.47
N LEU A 15 1.07 -0.65 -6.01
CA LEU A 15 0.23 -1.14 -4.92
C LEU A 15 1.02 -1.35 -3.64
N TYR A 16 0.50 -0.86 -2.53
CA TYR A 16 1.00 -1.17 -1.19
C TYR A 16 0.12 -2.25 -0.55
N PHE A 17 0.76 -3.27 0.03
CA PHE A 17 0.10 -4.36 0.73
C PHE A 17 0.48 -4.37 2.22
N PHE A 18 -0.55 -4.52 3.05
CA PHE A 18 -0.42 -4.58 4.50
C PHE A 18 -0.67 -6.00 4.99
N ILE A 19 0.27 -6.50 5.79
CA ILE A 19 0.38 -7.88 6.21
C ILE A 19 0.64 -7.88 7.72
N GLU A 20 -0.08 -8.71 8.47
CA GLU A 20 0.17 -8.87 9.91
C GLU A 20 1.47 -9.64 10.15
N ALA A 21 2.12 -9.39 11.30
CA ALA A 21 3.34 -10.10 11.66
C ALA A 21 3.08 -11.62 11.73
N GLY A 22 3.83 -12.39 10.93
CA GLY A 22 3.67 -13.85 10.84
C GLY A 22 2.58 -14.34 9.88
N ALA A 23 1.83 -13.44 9.23
CA ALA A 23 0.87 -13.80 8.19
C ALA A 23 1.55 -13.99 6.82
N THR A 24 0.92 -14.81 5.96
CA THR A 24 1.37 -15.05 4.57
C THR A 24 0.54 -14.32 3.52
N SER A 25 -0.58 -13.69 3.91
CA SER A 25 -1.48 -12.95 3.03
C SER A 25 -1.74 -11.54 3.54
N SER A 26 -1.98 -10.60 2.62
CA SER A 26 -2.36 -9.22 2.97
C SER A 26 -3.79 -9.11 3.44
N TYR A 27 -4.03 -8.27 4.45
CA TYR A 27 -5.38 -7.92 4.91
C TYR A 27 -5.87 -6.58 4.36
N HIS A 28 -4.95 -5.71 3.92
CA HIS A 28 -5.28 -4.40 3.35
C HIS A 28 -4.44 -4.10 2.12
N VAL A 29 -4.96 -3.25 1.24
CA VAL A 29 -4.27 -2.77 0.03
C VAL A 29 -4.54 -1.28 -0.19
N ALA A 30 -3.57 -0.58 -0.73
CA ALA A 30 -3.68 0.82 -1.13
C ALA A 30 -2.98 1.07 -2.47
N ILE A 31 -3.34 2.15 -3.15
CA ILE A 31 -2.68 2.60 -4.39
C ILE A 31 -1.72 3.72 -4.02
N ALA A 32 -0.43 3.54 -4.32
CA ALA A 32 0.59 4.56 -4.14
C ALA A 32 0.29 5.77 -5.02
N THR A 33 0.48 6.97 -4.47
CA THR A 33 0.30 8.24 -5.19
C THR A 33 1.60 9.04 -5.30
N GLY A 34 2.72 8.47 -4.86
CA GLY A 34 4.05 9.07 -4.88
C GLY A 34 4.46 9.65 -3.53
N GLU A 35 5.77 9.82 -3.33
CA GLU A 35 6.36 10.43 -2.13
C GLU A 35 5.87 9.81 -0.80
N GLY A 36 5.61 8.50 -0.77
CA GLY A 36 5.11 7.80 0.42
C GLY A 36 3.61 7.97 0.70
N TYR A 37 2.88 8.75 -0.10
CA TYR A 37 1.43 8.85 -0.02
C TYR A 37 0.73 7.71 -0.73
N PHE A 38 -0.49 7.42 -0.27
CA PHE A 38 -1.38 6.47 -0.91
C PHE A 38 -2.85 6.82 -0.69
N ILE A 39 -3.71 6.29 -1.55
CA ILE A 39 -5.17 6.34 -1.42
C ILE A 39 -5.73 4.95 -1.09
N HIS A 40 -6.65 4.87 -0.15
CA HIS A 40 -7.29 3.62 0.26
C HIS A 40 -8.72 3.83 0.79
N ALA A 41 -9.45 2.73 0.94
CA ALA A 41 -10.70 2.68 1.71
C ALA A 41 -10.36 2.18 3.14
N PRO A 42 -10.13 3.05 4.13
CA PRO A 42 -9.44 2.71 5.37
C PRO A 42 -10.10 1.61 6.19
N GLN A 43 -11.41 1.73 6.43
CA GLN A 43 -12.18 0.80 7.25
C GLN A 43 -13.69 0.97 7.00
N PRO A 44 -14.53 0.02 7.43
CA PRO A 44 -15.98 0.15 7.31
C PRO A 44 -16.52 1.40 8.01
N GLY A 45 -17.41 2.12 7.33
CA GLY A 45 -18.02 3.35 7.84
C GLY A 45 -17.25 4.64 7.51
N ASP A 46 -16.01 4.53 7.04
CA ASP A 46 -15.23 5.65 6.52
C ASP A 46 -15.29 5.74 4.98
N VAL A 47 -14.77 6.85 4.46
CA VAL A 47 -14.69 7.12 3.02
C VAL A 47 -13.27 6.96 2.49
N VAL A 48 -13.16 6.79 1.17
CA VAL A 48 -11.86 6.77 0.49
C VAL A 48 -11.09 8.04 0.80
N SER A 49 -9.86 7.88 1.26
CA SER A 49 -9.03 8.97 1.73
C SER A 49 -7.54 8.71 1.47
N TYR A 50 -6.75 9.77 1.60
CA TYR A 50 -5.30 9.70 1.50
C TYR A 50 -4.67 9.48 2.87
N SER A 51 -3.58 8.74 2.91
CA SER A 51 -2.71 8.59 4.08
C SER A 51 -1.26 8.48 3.62
N HIS A 52 -0.35 8.29 4.57
CA HIS A 52 1.10 8.23 4.34
C HIS A 52 1.70 7.00 5.01
N VAL A 53 2.75 6.43 4.41
CA VAL A 53 3.43 5.22 4.92
C VAL A 53 4.02 5.40 6.32
N ASP A 54 4.29 6.64 6.74
CA ASP A 54 4.78 6.94 8.09
C ASP A 54 3.69 6.77 9.17
N TYR A 55 2.41 6.87 8.80
CA TYR A 55 1.29 6.72 9.73
C TYR A 55 0.69 5.31 9.69
N PHE A 56 0.69 4.70 8.51
CA PHE A 56 0.25 3.32 8.33
C PHE A 56 1.20 2.65 7.33
N SER A 57 2.11 1.84 7.85
CA SER A 57 3.24 1.30 7.08
C SER A 57 2.91 -0.03 6.41
N PRO A 58 3.04 -0.11 5.07
CA PRO A 58 2.92 -1.38 4.35
C PRO A 58 4.18 -2.24 4.51
N GLN A 59 4.04 -3.54 4.25
CA GLN A 59 5.15 -4.51 4.30
C GLN A 59 5.68 -4.82 2.90
N LEU A 60 4.90 -4.52 1.85
CA LEU A 60 5.22 -4.89 0.48
C LEU A 60 4.70 -3.83 -0.50
N ALA A 61 5.49 -3.52 -1.53
CA ALA A 61 5.05 -2.77 -2.70
C ALA A 61 5.16 -3.63 -3.97
N ILE A 62 4.16 -3.53 -4.86
CA ILE A 62 4.12 -4.24 -6.14
C ILE A 62 3.85 -3.26 -7.27
N ARG A 63 4.70 -3.29 -8.30
CA ARG A 63 4.46 -2.62 -9.58
C ARG A 63 3.72 -3.53 -10.53
N LEU A 64 2.70 -3.01 -11.20
CA LEU A 64 2.00 -3.72 -12.27
C LEU A 64 2.74 -3.51 -13.60
N ASN A 65 2.83 -4.57 -14.41
CA ASN A 65 3.44 -4.56 -15.75
C ASN A 65 2.40 -4.34 -16.83
#